data_AF-A0A1M6X7Z0-F1
#
_entry.id   AF-A0A1M6X7Z0-F1
#
_cell.length_a   1.000
_cell.length_b   1.000
_cell.length_c   1.000
_cell.angle_alpha   90.00
_cell.angle_beta   90.00
_cell.angle_gamma   90.00
#
_symmetry.space_group_name_H-M   'P 1'
#
loop_
_entity.id
_entity.type
_entity.pdbx_description
1 polymer ?
#
loop_
_entity_poly.entity_id
_entity_poly.type
_entity_poly.pdbx_seq_one_letter_code
_entity_poly.pdbx_strand_id
1 'polypeptide(L)' 'MNSIASALRLTVAATGVFLLAGGFTLAVAQGPGSGGPQPDPQQPTAVPIDGGASLLLAAGVGFGLKKLRDQRKRR' A
#
# COMPACT_ATOMS: atom_id res chain seq x y z
N MET A 1 4.41 12.29 -28.92
CA MET A 1 3.43 11.47 -28.16
C MET A 1 4.06 10.65 -27.03
N ASN A 2 5.30 10.15 -27.18
CA ASN A 2 5.94 9.29 -26.17
C ASN A 2 6.31 10.02 -24.87
N SER A 3 6.65 11.31 -24.95
CA SER A 3 7.07 12.13 -23.81
C SER A 3 5.93 12.39 -22.82
N ILE A 4 4.70 12.53 -23.33
CA ILE A 4 3.49 12.76 -22.51
C ILE A 4 3.13 11.48 -21.74
N ALA A 5 3.22 10.32 -22.41
CA ALA A 5 2.98 9.03 -21.77
C ALA A 5 4.04 8.68 -20.70
N SER A 6 5.30 9.09 -20.91
CA SER A 6 6.38 8.91 -19.92
C SER A 6 6.21 9.84 -18.72
N ALA A 7 5.85 11.11 -18.95
CA ALA A 7 5.58 12.07 -17.88
C ALA A 7 4.44 11.59 -16.98
N LEU A 8 3.32 11.15 -17.57
CA LEU A 8 2.16 10.66 -16.82
C LEU A 8 2.50 9.44 -15.94
N ARG A 9 3.30 8.50 -16.46
CA ARG A 9 3.75 7.33 -15.69
C ARG A 9 4.67 7.70 -14.54
N LEU A 10 5.56 8.68 -14.76
CA LEU A 10 6.47 9.18 -13.73
C LEU A 10 5.69 9.88 -12.61
N THR A 11 4.68 10.68 -12.97
CA THR A 11 3.81 11.35 -12.01
C THR A 11 3.03 10.34 -11.17
N VAL A 12 2.38 9.35 -11.79
CA VAL A 12 1.65 8.30 -11.05
C VAL A 12 2.57 7.51 -10.12
N ALA A 13 3.78 7.17 -10.58
CA ALA A 13 4.78 6.48 -9.75
C ALA A 13 5.25 7.36 -8.58
N ALA A 14 5.54 8.64 -8.81
CA ALA A 14 5.98 9.57 -7.78
C ALA A 14 4.89 9.84 -6.73
N THR A 15 3.63 10.01 -7.15
CA THR A 15 2.50 10.15 -6.21
C THR A 15 2.26 8.87 -5.42
N GLY A 16 2.38 7.69 -6.06
CA GLY A 16 2.31 6.40 -5.37
C GLY A 16 3.42 6.21 -4.34
N VAL A 17 4.66 6.58 -4.69
CA VAL A 17 5.79 6.57 -3.75
C VAL A 17 5.58 7.58 -2.63
N PHE A 18 5.07 8.78 -2.92
CA PHE A 18 4.77 9.79 -1.89
C PHE A 18 3.65 9.34 -0.93
N LEU A 19 2.61 8.66 -1.42
CA LEU A 19 1.57 8.07 -0.57
C LEU A 19 2.12 6.90 0.28
N LEU A 20 3.01 6.08 -0.29
CA LEU A 20 3.68 4.99 0.43
C LEU A 20 4.75 5.47 1.42
N ALA A 21 5.37 6.63 1.17
CA ALA A 21 6.50 7.16 1.94
C ALA A 21 6.17 8.43 2.75
N GLY A 22 4.92 8.91 2.75
CA GLY A 22 4.57 10.24 3.26
C GLY A 22 3.28 10.31 4.07
N GLY A 23 2.64 9.18 4.33
CA GLY A 23 1.66 9.05 5.42
C GLY A 23 2.32 8.77 6.78
N PHE A 24 3.59 9.12 6.99
CA PHE A 24 4.24 8.98 8.28
C PHE A 24 3.65 10.02 9.24
N THR A 25 2.49 9.69 9.82
CA THR A 25 2.15 10.18 11.16
C THR A 25 3.37 9.89 12.03
N LEU A 26 3.98 10.94 12.58
CA LEU A 26 5.06 10.82 13.55
C LEU A 26 4.63 9.78 14.59
N ALA A 27 5.19 8.58 14.51
CA ALA A 27 4.91 7.52 15.46
C ALA A 27 5.59 7.93 16.76
N VAL A 28 4.85 8.65 17.60
CA VAL A 28 5.32 8.97 18.95
C VAL A 28 5.35 7.65 19.71
N ALA A 29 6.49 7.33 20.32
CA ALA A 29 6.56 6.24 21.27
C ALA A 29 5.60 6.57 22.41
N GLN A 30 4.63 5.70 22.67
CA GLN A 30 3.79 5.80 23.86
C GLN A 30 4.75 5.74 25.06
N GLY A 31 4.71 6.75 25.95
CA GLY A 31 5.36 6.63 27.27
C GLY A 31 4.82 5.39 28.02
N PRO A 32 5.36 5.02 29.19
CA PRO A 32 4.85 3.87 29.95
C PRO A 32 3.33 3.98 30.11
N GLY A 33 2.61 3.20 29.31
CA GLY A 33 1.19 3.39 29.07
C GLY A 33 0.37 2.67 30.12
N SER A 34 -0.84 3.17 30.40
CA SER A 34 -1.86 2.47 31.19
C SER A 34 -2.43 1.21 30.51
N GLY A 35 -1.74 0.65 29.50
CA GLY A 35 -2.19 -0.45 28.64
C GLY A 35 -3.16 -0.06 27.52
N GLY A 36 -3.76 1.14 27.57
CA GLY A 36 -4.88 1.50 26.69
C GLY A 36 -6.10 0.59 26.92
N PRO A 37 -7.24 0.85 26.26
CA PRO A 37 -8.37 -0.08 26.28
C PRO A 37 -7.92 -1.40 25.65
N GLN A 38 -7.87 -2.46 26.45
CA GLN A 38 -7.56 -3.79 25.95
C GLN A 38 -8.80 -4.32 25.20
N PRO A 39 -8.64 -4.96 24.03
CA PRO A 39 -9.76 -5.59 23.35
C PRO A 39 -10.45 -6.55 24.30
N ASP A 40 -11.76 -6.39 24.47
CA ASP A 40 -12.58 -7.32 25.22
C ASP A 40 -12.57 -8.66 24.43
N PRO A 41 -12.11 -9.78 25.03
CA PRO A 41 -12.16 -11.09 24.37
C PRO A 41 -13.58 -11.51 23.96
N GLN A 42 -14.61 -11.02 24.67
CA GLN A 42 -16.01 -11.21 24.35
C GLN A 42 -16.55 -10.21 23.31
N GLN A 43 -15.83 -9.12 23.03
CA GLN A 43 -16.18 -8.12 22.01
C GLN A 43 -14.96 -7.78 21.13
N PRO A 44 -14.65 -8.65 20.14
CA PRO A 44 -13.56 -8.42 19.19
C PRO A 44 -13.68 -7.03 18.54
N THR A 45 -12.63 -6.23 18.61
CA THR A 45 -12.58 -4.95 17.92
C THR A 45 -12.69 -5.19 16.41
N ALA A 46 -13.69 -4.60 15.77
CA ALA A 46 -13.95 -4.71 14.33
C ALA A 46 -12.96 -3.89 13.49
N VAL A 47 -11.65 -4.10 13.70
CA VAL A 47 -10.61 -3.46 12.89
C VAL A 47 -10.49 -4.25 11.58
N PRO A 48 -10.64 -3.64 10.39
CA PRO A 48 -10.54 -4.34 9.12
C PRO A 48 -9.09 -4.75 8.85
N ILE A 49 -8.69 -5.96 9.24
CA ILE A 49 -7.36 -6.53 8.92
C ILE A 49 -7.24 -6.79 7.41
N ASP A 50 -8.37 -7.04 6.75
CA ASP A 50 -8.40 -7.54 5.38
C ASP A 50 -8.32 -6.46 4.30
N GLY A 51 -8.55 -5.19 4.65
CA GLY A 51 -8.52 -4.09 3.68
C GLY A 51 -7.12 -3.86 3.10
N GLY A 52 -6.10 -3.88 3.96
CA GLY A 52 -4.70 -3.74 3.54
C GLY A 52 -4.16 -4.97 2.83
N ALA A 53 -4.49 -6.17 3.33
CA ALA A 53 -4.08 -7.44 2.72
C ALA A 53 -4.66 -7.61 1.30
N SER A 54 -5.95 -7.30 1.12
CA SER A 54 -6.60 -7.36 -0.20
C SER A 54 -5.99 -6.38 -1.20
N LEU A 55 -5.62 -5.16 -0.76
CA LEU A 55 -4.95 -4.17 -1.60
C LEU A 55 -3.55 -4.64 -2.02
N LEU A 56 -2.76 -5.19 -1.10
CA LEU A 56 -1.43 -5.73 -1.38
C LEU A 56 -1.50 -6.91 -2.37
N LEU A 57 -2.47 -7.80 -2.18
CA LEU A 57 -2.72 -8.93 -3.06
C LEU A 57 -3.10 -8.47 -4.48
N ALA A 58 -4.03 -7.51 -4.61
CA ALA A 58 -4.42 -6.94 -5.90
C ALA A 58 -3.21 -6.29 -6.62
N ALA A 59 -2.39 -5.55 -5.89
CA ALA A 59 -1.18 -4.93 -6.44
C ALA A 59 -0.16 -5.98 -6.93
N GLY A 60 0.06 -7.04 -6.16
CA GLY A 60 0.95 -8.14 -6.53
C GLY A 60 0.51 -8.85 -7.82
N VAL A 61 -0.77 -9.19 -7.93
CA VAL A 61 -1.35 -9.81 -9.14
C VAL A 61 -1.20 -8.88 -10.35
N GLY A 62 -1.57 -7.60 -10.21
CA GLY A 62 -1.46 -6.62 -11.29
C GLY A 62 -0.01 -6.45 -11.78
N PHE A 63 0.95 -6.37 -10.87
CA PHE A 63 2.37 -6.28 -11.20
C PHE A 63 2.89 -7.55 -11.89
N GLY A 64 2.53 -8.73 -11.39
CA GLY A 64 2.91 -10.01 -11.98
C GLY A 64 2.42 -10.17 -13.41
N LEU A 65 1.14 -9.89 -13.67
CA LEU A 65 0.54 -9.92 -15.01
C LEU A 65 1.21 -8.93 -15.96
N LYS A 66 1.50 -7.71 -15.48
CA LYS A 66 2.24 -6.70 -16.27
C LYS A 66 3.60 -7.24 -16.70
N LYS A 67 4.37 -7.84 -15.79
CA LYS A 67 5.72 -8.33 -16.09
C LYS A 67 5.72 -9.50 -17.06
N LEU A 68 4.76 -10.42 -16.93
CA LEU A 68 4.58 -11.52 -17.88
C LEU A 68 4.26 -11.00 -19.29
N ARG A 69 3.39 -9.98 -19.39
CA ARG A 69 3.04 -9.38 -20.68
C ARG A 69 4.22 -8.65 -21.32
N ASP A 70 5.01 -7.95 -20.52
CA ASP A 70 6.21 -7.25 -21.00
C ASP A 70 7.30 -8.25 -21.47
N GLN A 71 7.41 -9.43 -20.86
CA GLN A 71 8.30 -10.51 -21.35
C GLN A 71 7.85 -11.09 -22.69
N ARG A 72 6.54 -11.35 -22.87
CA ARG A 72 6.01 -11.88 -24.13
C ARG A 72 6.21 -10.93 -25.31
N LYS A 73 6.22 -9.62 -25.08
CA LYS A 73 6.47 -8.60 -26.11
C LYS A 73 7.94 -8.46 -26.50
N ARG A 74 8.86 -9.00 -25.69
CA ARG A 74 10.31 -8.98 -25.94
C ARG A 74 10.80 -10.26 -26.63
N ARG A 75 9.95 -11.28 -26.70
CA ARG A 75 10.10 -12.44 -27.57
C ARG A 75 9.41 -12.13 -28.89
#